data_AF-A0A534IHG5-F1
#
_entry.id   AF-A0A534IHG5-F1
#
_cell.length_a   1.000
_cell.length_b   1.000
_cell.length_c   1.000
_cell.angle_alpha   90.00
_cell.angle_beta   90.00
_cell.angle_gamma   90.00
#
_symmetry.space_group_name_H-M   'P 1'
#
loop_
_entity.id
_entity.type
_entity.pdbx_description
1 polymer ?
#
loop_
_entity_poly.entity_id
_entity_poly.type
_entity_poly.pdbx_seq_one_letter_code
_entity_poly.pdbx_strand_id
1 'polypeptide(L)'
;MAVALVLLVVGTILFHFLSPWWFTPIASNWKMMDDTVNITFVVTGIVFVAVNLFMACAVFLYRHRQGRRAEYAPENKKLEWWLTILTSLGVAAMLT
;
A
#
# COMPACT_ATOMS: atom_id res chain seq x y z
N MET A 1 16.87 8.50 -2.38
CA MET A 1 15.74 8.03 -1.54
C MET A 1 14.45 7.86 -2.33
N ALA A 2 13.84 8.91 -2.91
CA ALA A 2 12.59 8.75 -3.68
C ALA A 2 12.68 7.72 -4.83
N VAL A 3 13.75 7.76 -5.63
CA VAL A 3 13.98 6.77 -6.71
C VAL A 3 14.11 5.34 -6.16
N ALA A 4 14.77 5.18 -5.01
CA ALA A 4 14.90 3.87 -4.37
C ALA A 4 13.55 3.31 -3.91
N LEU A 5 12.64 4.16 -3.40
CA LEU A 5 11.28 3.75 -3.03
C LEU A 5 10.46 3.31 -4.25
N VAL A 6 10.56 4.05 -5.35
CA VAL A 6 9.86 3.68 -6.60
C VAL A 6 10.41 2.36 -7.15
N LEU A 7 11.74 2.20 -7.17
CA LEU A 7 12.38 0.95 -7.59
C LEU A 7 12.01 -0.22 -6.68
N LEU A 8 11.89 0.01 -5.37
CA LEU A 8 11.42 -1.00 -4.42
C LEU A 8 9.99 -1.44 -4.76
N VAL A 9 9.06 -0.51 -4.96
CA VAL A 9 7.66 -0.84 -5.30
C VAL A 9 7.59 -1.64 -6.60
N VAL A 10 8.24 -1.14 -7.66
CA VAL A 10 8.25 -1.82 -8.96
C VAL A 10 8.91 -3.19 -8.86
N GLY A 11 10.05 -3.27 -8.16
CA GLY A 11 10.77 -4.51 -7.92
C GLY A 11 9.94 -5.54 -7.17
N THR A 12 9.22 -5.14 -6.12
CA THR A 12 8.33 -6.02 -5.37
C THR A 12 7.16 -6.53 -6.22
N ILE A 13 6.53 -5.66 -7.02
CA ILE A 13 5.43 -6.04 -7.91
C ILE A 13 5.93 -7.05 -8.94
N LEU A 14 7.03 -6.73 -9.64
CA LEU A 14 7.61 -7.62 -10.64
C LEU A 14 8.05 -8.94 -10.01
N PHE A 15 8.70 -8.90 -8.86
CA PHE A 15 9.12 -10.11 -8.14
C PHE A 15 7.92 -10.98 -7.81
N HIS A 16 6.83 -10.43 -7.28
CA HIS A 16 5.63 -11.21 -6.97
C HIS A 16 5.08 -11.92 -8.22
N PHE A 17 4.90 -11.19 -9.32
CA PHE A 17 4.35 -11.75 -10.57
C PHE A 17 5.27 -12.77 -11.25
N LEU A 18 6.58 -12.56 -11.18
CA LEU A 18 7.58 -13.44 -11.80
C LEU A 18 7.96 -14.61 -10.90
N SER A 19 7.63 -14.54 -9.61
CA SER A 19 8.00 -15.59 -8.68
C SER A 19 7.11 -16.82 -8.82
N PRO A 20 7.66 -18.04 -8.64
CA PRO A 20 6.90 -19.28 -8.78
C PRO A 20 6.06 -19.64 -7.54
N TRP A 21 6.08 -18.82 -6.49
CA TRP A 21 5.47 -19.10 -5.18
C TRP A 21 3.98 -18.77 -5.15
N TRP A 22 3.23 -19.36 -6.08
CA TRP A 22 1.78 -19.26 -6.15
C TRP A 22 1.13 -20.42 -5.39
N PHE A 23 -0.17 -20.31 -5.13
CA PHE A 23 -0.94 -21.40 -4.55
C PHE A 23 -0.85 -22.66 -5.39
N THR A 24 -0.65 -23.80 -4.73
CA THR A 24 -0.75 -25.12 -5.34
C THR A 24 -2.21 -25.45 -5.66
N PRO A 25 -2.49 -26.39 -6.60
CA PRO A 25 -3.85 -26.83 -6.88
C PRO A 25 -4.59 -27.26 -5.60
N ILE A 26 -5.88 -26.93 -5.55
CA ILE A 26 -6.68 -27.11 -4.34
C ILE A 26 -6.79 -28.61 -3.98
N ALA A 27 -6.35 -28.97 -2.77
CA ALA A 27 -6.30 -30.37 -2.35
C ALA A 27 -7.64 -30.89 -1.79
N SER A 28 -8.49 -30.00 -1.25
CA SER A 28 -9.85 -30.32 -0.72
C SER A 28 -10.70 -29.03 -0.56
N ASN A 29 -11.77 -29.01 0.24
CA ASN A 29 -12.69 -27.88 0.41
C ASN A 29 -12.09 -26.65 1.15
N TRP A 30 -10.89 -26.23 0.78
CA TRP A 30 -10.14 -25.10 1.37
C TRP A 30 -10.40 -23.78 0.63
N LYS A 31 -11.38 -23.76 -0.28
CA LYS A 31 -11.60 -22.63 -1.18
C LYS A 31 -11.79 -21.32 -0.41
N MET A 32 -12.52 -21.37 0.71
CA MET A 32 -12.72 -20.22 1.59
C MET A 32 -11.40 -19.66 2.14
N MET A 33 -10.45 -20.53 2.51
CA MET A 33 -9.15 -20.10 3.03
C MET A 33 -8.33 -19.41 1.93
N ASP A 34 -8.25 -20.02 0.75
CA ASP A 34 -7.54 -19.45 -0.41
C ASP A 34 -8.13 -18.09 -0.79
N ASP A 35 -9.47 -17.98 -0.81
CA ASP A 35 -10.18 -16.73 -1.08
C ASP A 35 -9.84 -15.65 -0.04
N THR A 36 -9.84 -15.97 1.27
CA THR A 36 -9.45 -15.03 2.34
C THR A 36 -8.00 -14.56 2.21
N VAL A 37 -7.07 -15.47 1.90
CA VAL A 37 -5.66 -15.08 1.71
C VAL A 37 -5.51 -14.21 0.48
N ASN A 38 -6.19 -14.52 -0.63
CA ASN A 38 -6.18 -13.70 -1.84
C ASN A 38 -6.72 -12.29 -1.57
N ILE A 39 -7.85 -12.17 -0.87
CA ILE A 39 -8.42 -10.87 -0.49
C ILE A 39 -7.43 -10.08 0.36
N THR A 40 -6.89 -10.69 1.41
CA THR A 40 -5.90 -10.06 2.30
C THR A 40 -4.68 -9.60 1.51
N PHE A 41 -4.17 -10.45 0.62
CA PHE A 41 -3.02 -10.15 -0.22
C PHE A 41 -3.26 -8.96 -1.13
N VAL A 42 -4.40 -8.92 -1.83
CA VAL A 42 -4.75 -7.83 -2.74
C VAL A 42 -4.94 -6.52 -1.97
N VAL A 43 -5.68 -6.53 -0.87
CA VAL A 43 -5.94 -5.32 -0.07
C VAL A 43 -4.64 -4.77 0.51
N THR A 44 -3.83 -5.62 1.14
CA THR A 44 -2.54 -5.19 1.72
C THR A 44 -1.54 -4.77 0.63
N GLY A 45 -1.54 -5.43 -0.52
CA GLY A 45 -0.73 -5.06 -1.68
C GLY A 45 -1.07 -3.66 -2.22
N ILE A 46 -2.36 -3.35 -2.36
CA ILE A 46 -2.81 -2.01 -2.79
C ILE A 46 -2.35 -0.95 -1.78
N VAL A 47 -2.56 -1.19 -0.48
CA VAL A 47 -2.14 -0.26 0.59
C VAL A 47 -0.62 -0.06 0.58
N PHE A 48 0.14 -1.14 0.42
CA PHE A 48 1.60 -1.09 0.32
C PHE A 48 2.07 -0.20 -0.83
N VAL A 49 1.49 -0.34 -2.02
CA VAL A 49 1.82 0.49 -3.19
C VAL A 49 1.44 1.94 -2.94
N ALA A 50 0.23 2.20 -2.44
CA ALA A 50 -0.27 3.55 -2.19
C ALA A 50 0.61 4.32 -1.19
N VAL A 51 0.96 3.69 -0.06
CA VAL A 51 1.80 4.31 0.99
C VAL A 51 3.21 4.58 0.49
N ASN A 52 3.84 3.64 -0.20
CA ASN A 52 5.21 3.83 -0.70
C ASN A 52 5.28 4.88 -1.80
N LEU A 53 4.32 4.91 -2.72
CA LEU A 53 4.26 5.96 -3.74
C LEU A 53 3.98 7.33 -3.13
N PHE A 54 3.08 7.41 -2.14
CA PHE A 54 2.86 8.64 -1.38
C PHE A 54 4.14 9.13 -0.73
N MET A 55 4.89 8.24 -0.06
CA MET A 55 6.16 8.58 0.55
C MET A 55 7.22 9.00 -0.48
N ALA A 56 7.30 8.32 -1.63
CA ALA A 56 8.19 8.70 -2.72
C ALA A 56 7.85 10.10 -3.27
N CYS A 57 6.56 10.37 -3.50
CA CYS A 57 6.05 11.68 -3.89
C CYS A 57 6.40 12.75 -2.85
N ALA A 58 6.18 12.48 -1.56
CA ALA A 58 6.48 13.41 -0.48
C ALA A 58 7.98 13.73 -0.43
N VAL A 59 8.85 12.72 -0.49
CA VAL A 59 10.31 12.92 -0.52
C VAL A 59 10.75 13.70 -1.76
N PHE A 60 10.11 13.49 -2.91
CA PHE A 60 10.42 14.20 -4.14
C PHE A 60 9.96 15.68 -4.11
N LEU A 61 8.71 15.93 -3.72
CA LEU A 61 8.08 17.26 -3.70
C LEU A 61 8.61 18.14 -2.56
N TYR A 62 8.81 17.55 -1.38
CA TYR A 62 9.25 18.23 -0.16
C TYR A 62 10.74 18.03 0.15
N ARG A 63 11.55 17.65 -0.86
CA ARG A 63 13.01 17.63 -0.70
C ARG A 63 13.52 18.98 -0.18
N HIS A 64 14.54 18.91 0.69
CA HIS A 64 15.15 20.09 1.27
C HIS A 64 15.64 21.03 0.16
N ARG A 65 15.27 22.31 0.26
CA ARG A 65 15.74 23.41 -0.58
C ARG A 65 16.14 24.54 0.35
N GLN A 66 17.30 25.15 0.09
CA GLN A 66 17.74 26.31 0.86
C GLN A 66 16.67 27.41 0.80
N GLY A 67 16.32 27.97 1.97
CA GLY A 67 15.30 29.01 2.13
C GLY A 67 13.85 28.51 2.29
N ARG A 68 13.58 27.20 2.13
CA ARG A 68 12.23 26.63 2.27
C ARG A 68 12.01 26.16 3.71
N ARG A 69 11.20 26.90 4.47
CA ARG A 69 10.77 26.49 5.83
C ARG A 69 9.55 25.58 5.74
N ALA A 70 9.50 24.57 6.61
CA ALA A 70 8.32 23.72 6.74
C ALA A 70 7.16 24.57 7.28
N GLU A 71 6.02 24.51 6.61
CA GLU A 71 4.80 25.14 7.08
C GLU A 71 4.23 24.31 8.24
N TYR A 72 3.94 24.97 9.36
CA TYR A 72 3.37 24.30 10.53
C TYR A 72 1.86 24.20 10.36
N ALA A 73 1.39 23.06 9.85
CA ALA A 73 -0.01 22.73 9.69
C ALA A 73 -0.32 21.44 10.49
N PRO A 74 -0.61 21.55 11.80
CA PRO A 74 -0.66 20.39 12.70
C PRO A 74 -1.90 19.51 12.53
N GLU A 75 -3.04 20.08 12.12
CA GLU A 75 -4.31 19.35 12.03
C GLU A 75 -4.97 19.57 10.68
N ASN A 76 -5.47 18.50 10.06
CA ASN A 76 -6.27 18.57 8.85
C ASN A 76 -7.44 17.58 8.94
N LYS A 77 -8.55 18.07 9.52
CA LYS A 77 -9.77 17.26 9.75
C LYS A 77 -10.30 16.60 8.48
N LYS A 78 -10.17 17.25 7.31
CA LYS A 78 -10.63 16.67 6.04
C LYS A 78 -9.78 15.45 5.66
N LEU A 79 -8.46 15.54 5.82
CA LEU A 79 -7.53 14.44 5.53
C LEU A 79 -7.76 13.28 6.50
N GLU A 80 -7.88 13.57 7.80
CA GLU A 80 -8.11 12.57 8.85
C GLU A 80 -9.41 11.80 8.61
N TRP A 81 -10.49 12.49 8.26
CA TRP A 81 -11.77 11.86 7.98
C TRP A 81 -11.70 10.94 6.75
N TRP A 82 -11.03 11.39 5.68
CA TRP A 82 -10.86 10.60 4.46
C TRP A 82 -9.99 9.36 4.68
N LEU A 83 -8.89 9.50 5.43
CA LEU A 83 -8.05 8.38 5.86
C LEU A 83 -8.85 7.37 6.68
N THR A 84 -9.63 7.84 7.66
CA THR A 84 -10.44 6.99 8.53
C THR A 84 -11.45 6.15 7.75
N ILE A 85 -12.16 6.79 6.80
CA ILE A 85 -13.12 6.09 5.94
C ILE A 85 -12.42 5.06 5.06
N LEU A 86 -11.33 5.45 4.40
CA LEU A 86 -10.59 4.55 3.53
C LEU A 86 -10.04 3.34 4.31
N THR A 87 -9.49 3.55 5.51
CA THR A 87 -9.03 2.44 6.36
C THR A 87 -10.18 1.56 6.83
N SER A 88 -11.32 2.15 7.19
CA SER A 88 -12.51 1.40 7.61
C SER A 88 -13.06 0.52 6.49
N LEU A 89 -13.11 1.06 5.27
CA LEU A 89 -13.49 0.31 4.07
C LEU A 89 -12.51 -0.83 3.77
N GLY A 90 -11.20 -0.59 3.92
CA GLY A 90 -10.19 -1.64 3.77
C GLY A 90 -10.38 -2.79 4.76
N VAL A 91 -10.65 -2.50 6.03
CA VAL A 91 -10.94 -3.51 7.06
C VAL A 91 -12.25 -4.25 6.75
N ALA A 92 -13.30 -3.54 6.36
CA ALA A 92 -14.57 -4.15 6.00
C ALA A 92 -14.42 -5.11 4.80
N ALA A 93 -13.65 -4.73 3.79
CA ALA A 93 -13.37 -5.56 2.63
C ALA A 93 -12.59 -6.85 2.96
N MET A 94 -11.78 -6.85 4.03
CA MET A 94 -11.09 -8.07 4.50
C MET A 94 -12.01 -9.03 5.26
N LEU A 95 -13.20 -8.57 5.68
CA LEU A 95 -14.16 -9.37 6.46
C LEU A 95 -15.30 -9.95 5.61
N THR A 96 -15.35 -9.60 4.32
CA THR A 96 -16.29 -10.11 3.31
C THR A 96 -15.66 -11.16 2.45
#